data_AF-A0A1W1H7E5-F1
#
_entry.id   AF-A0A1W1H7E5-F1
#
_cell.length_a   1.000
_cell.length_b   1.000
_cell.length_c   1.000
_cell.angle_alpha   90.00
_cell.angle_beta   90.00
_cell.angle_gamma   90.00
#
_symmetry.space_group_name_H-M   'P 1'
#
loop_
_entity.id
_entity.type
_entity.pdbx_description
1 polymer ?
#
loop_
_entity_poly.entity_id
_entity_poly.type
_entity_poly.pdbx_seq_one_letter_code
_entity_poly.pdbx_strand_id
1 'polypeptide(L)'
;MNESDKRAAYIEDKKITLLVTNLASSMIGTIINCLIIGAVLWDIIPEKNIIIWVMVNIIFVLIRYTGLWMYKKGFKEHNYKFWKTLLLFSFFISGTLFGSSGFFLISPQYPEHTVFLYFVCGGMMAGALGAYHNHLPVFYVYSITVFLLPTVAIYNIHTSTTSAMSAMGIVFFFFFRFMQKK
;
A
#
# COMPACT_ATOMS: atom_id res chain seq x y z
N MET A 1 -1.44 -30.01 -23.06
CA MET A 1 -2.06 -28.97 -22.21
C MET A 1 -3.52 -28.87 -22.60
N ASN A 2 -4.43 -29.18 -21.68
CA ASN A 2 -5.87 -29.22 -21.97
C ASN A 2 -6.42 -27.79 -22.18
N GLU A 3 -7.59 -27.61 -22.81
CA GLU A 3 -8.19 -26.28 -22.99
C GLU A 3 -8.41 -25.53 -21.67
N SER A 4 -8.74 -26.26 -20.60
CA SER A 4 -8.85 -25.73 -19.23
C SER A 4 -7.57 -25.04 -18.78
N ASP A 5 -6.41 -25.66 -19.05
CA ASP A 5 -5.10 -25.20 -18.59
C ASP A 5 -4.66 -23.97 -19.39
N LYS A 6 -4.95 -23.95 -20.70
CA LYS A 6 -4.73 -22.78 -21.57
C LYS A 6 -5.56 -21.58 -21.11
N ARG A 7 -6.85 -21.80 -20.77
CA ARG A 7 -7.74 -20.75 -20.26
C ARG A 7 -7.29 -20.21 -18.90
N ALA A 8 -6.84 -21.08 -18.00
CA ALA A 8 -6.31 -20.67 -16.70
C ALA A 8 -5.05 -19.81 -16.84
N ALA A 9 -4.09 -20.24 -17.68
CA ALA A 9 -2.87 -19.48 -17.95
C ALA A 9 -3.16 -18.09 -18.55
N TYR A 10 -4.11 -18.01 -19.49
CA TYR A 10 -4.54 -16.74 -20.09
C TYR A 10 -5.17 -15.77 -19.08
N ILE A 11 -6.03 -16.27 -18.19
CA ILE A 11 -6.64 -15.45 -17.13
C ILE A 11 -5.58 -14.90 -16.18
N GLU A 12 -4.62 -15.74 -15.81
CA GLU A 12 -3.51 -15.38 -14.93
C GLU A 12 -2.62 -14.29 -15.54
N ASP A 13 -2.27 -14.41 -16.82
CA ASP A 13 -1.49 -13.40 -17.55
C ASP A 13 -2.21 -12.04 -17.62
N LYS A 14 -3.51 -12.05 -17.93
CA LYS A 14 -4.35 -10.83 -17.92
C LYS A 14 -4.38 -10.14 -16.55
N LYS A 15 -4.47 -10.92 -15.46
CA LYS A 15 -4.46 -10.37 -14.11
C LYS A 15 -3.15 -9.64 -13.81
N ILE A 16 -2.00 -10.21 -14.19
CA ILE A 16 -0.70 -9.56 -13.99
C ILE A 16 -0.57 -8.32 -14.87
N THR A 17 -1.00 -8.38 -16.13
CA THR A 17 -0.94 -7.21 -17.03
C THR A 17 -1.76 -6.05 -16.46
N LEU A 18 -2.96 -6.31 -15.96
CA LEU A 18 -3.81 -5.30 -15.35
C LEU A 18 -3.21 -4.74 -14.06
N LEU A 19 -2.62 -5.58 -13.20
CA LEU A 19 -1.86 -5.13 -12.03
C LEU A 19 -0.72 -4.19 -12.41
N VAL A 20 0.07 -4.57 -13.40
CA VAL A 20 1.24 -3.82 -13.90
C VAL A 20 0.82 -2.48 -14.50
N THR A 21 -0.31 -2.43 -15.21
CA THR A 21 -0.90 -1.18 -15.73
C THR A 21 -1.34 -0.26 -14.60
N ASN A 22 -2.06 -0.78 -13.61
CA ASN A 22 -2.55 0.01 -12.47
C ASN A 22 -1.42 0.45 -11.52
N LEU A 23 -0.27 -0.21 -11.58
CA LEU A 23 0.87 0.09 -10.73
C LEU A 23 1.39 1.52 -10.94
N ALA A 24 1.42 2.02 -12.18
CA ALA A 24 1.90 3.38 -12.45
C ALA A 24 1.04 4.44 -11.74
N SER A 25 -0.29 4.31 -11.81
CA SER A 25 -1.22 5.23 -11.15
C SER A 25 -1.05 5.20 -9.62
N SER A 26 -0.79 4.03 -9.05
CA SER A 26 -0.55 3.91 -7.61
C SER A 26 0.75 4.57 -7.15
N MET A 27 1.81 4.51 -7.96
CA MET A 27 3.08 5.17 -7.65
C MET A 27 2.92 6.69 -7.61
N ILE A 28 2.16 7.25 -8.56
CA ILE A 28 1.84 8.69 -8.58
C ILE A 28 1.07 9.08 -7.31
N GLY A 29 0.06 8.29 -6.93
CA GLY A 29 -0.68 8.50 -5.69
C GLY A 29 0.22 8.46 -4.45
N THR A 30 1.19 7.53 -4.38
CA THR A 30 2.17 7.48 -3.30
C THR A 30 3.04 8.72 -3.24
N ILE A 31 3.57 9.20 -4.38
CA ILE A 31 4.39 10.42 -4.43
C ILE A 31 3.58 11.62 -3.92
N ILE A 32 2.37 11.82 -4.47
CA ILE A 32 1.49 12.91 -4.08
C ILE A 32 1.19 12.86 -2.57
N ASN A 33 0.81 11.70 -2.05
CA ASN A 33 0.52 11.55 -0.63
C ASN A 33 1.76 11.81 0.24
N CYS A 34 2.96 11.38 -0.17
CA CYS A 34 4.19 11.66 0.56
C CYS A 34 4.46 13.16 0.66
N LEU A 35 4.28 13.90 -0.44
CA LEU A 35 4.47 15.34 -0.47
C LEU A 35 3.42 16.08 0.38
N ILE A 36 2.15 15.67 0.27
CA ILE A 36 1.07 16.26 1.07
C ILE A 36 1.31 16.00 2.57
N ILE A 37 1.60 14.76 2.97
CA ILE A 37 1.89 14.41 4.36
C ILE A 37 3.10 15.22 4.85
N GLY A 38 4.17 15.28 4.06
CA GLY A 38 5.38 16.01 4.44
C GLY A 38 5.13 17.50 4.64
N ALA A 39 4.33 18.12 3.78
CA ALA A 39 3.95 19.53 3.92
C ALA A 39 3.03 19.79 5.12
N VAL A 40 2.03 18.94 5.33
CA VAL A 40 1.06 19.11 6.43
C VAL A 40 1.71 18.90 7.80
N LEU A 41 2.69 17.99 7.91
CA LEU A 41 3.31 17.64 9.19
C LEU A 41 4.62 18.40 9.48
N TRP A 42 5.07 19.28 8.56
CA TRP A 42 6.41 19.91 8.62
C TRP A 42 6.71 20.60 9.95
N ASP A 43 5.75 21.38 10.45
CA ASP A 43 5.92 22.16 11.69
C ASP A 43 5.52 21.39 12.96
N ILE A 44 5.08 20.12 12.83
CA ILE A 44 4.54 19.31 13.93
C ILE A 44 5.49 18.17 14.31
N ILE A 45 6.08 17.52 13.32
CA ILE A 45 6.97 16.37 13.48
C ILE A 45 8.40 16.82 13.18
N PRO A 46 9.42 16.29 13.86
CA PRO A 46 10.81 16.60 13.54
C PRO A 46 11.09 16.41 12.04
N GLU A 47 11.56 17.47 11.37
CA GLU A 47 11.80 17.51 9.92
C GLU A 47 12.62 16.31 9.43
N LYS A 48 13.60 15.88 10.23
CA LYS A 48 14.42 14.69 9.97
C LYS A 48 13.58 13.43 9.74
N ASN A 49 12.54 13.19 10.54
CA ASN A 49 11.68 12.01 10.40
C ASN A 49 10.88 12.08 9.10
N ILE A 50 10.35 13.27 8.78
CA ILE A 50 9.60 13.52 7.55
C ILE A 50 10.50 13.30 6.33
N ILE A 51 11.66 13.95 6.29
CA ILE A 51 12.61 13.88 5.17
C ILE A 51 13.04 12.43 4.95
N ILE A 52 13.42 11.69 6.01
CA ILE A 52 13.81 10.28 5.88
C ILE A 52 12.65 9.45 5.33
N TRP A 53 11.45 9.59 5.91
CA TRP A 53 10.30 8.79 5.49
C TRP A 53 9.88 9.09 4.05
N VAL A 54 9.84 10.37 3.66
CA VAL A 54 9.56 10.78 2.27
C VAL A 54 10.63 10.24 1.33
N MET A 55 11.91 10.46 1.62
CA MET A 55 13.01 10.01 0.76
C MET A 55 12.99 8.49 0.55
N VAL A 56 12.78 7.70 1.60
CA VAL A 56 12.71 6.25 1.50
C VAL A 56 11.54 5.81 0.61
N ASN A 57 10.37 6.43 0.73
CA ASN A 57 9.23 6.13 -0.13
C ASN A 57 9.49 6.53 -1.59
N ILE A 58 10.05 7.73 -1.83
CA ILE A 58 10.37 8.20 -3.19
C ILE A 58 11.42 7.31 -3.86
N ILE A 59 12.51 6.99 -3.16
CA ILE A 59 13.55 6.07 -3.66
C ILE A 59 12.92 4.71 -4.00
N PHE A 60 12.05 4.19 -3.13
CA PHE A 60 11.39 2.92 -3.40
C PHE A 60 10.47 2.99 -4.62
N VAL A 61 9.73 4.09 -4.82
CA VAL A 61 8.93 4.30 -6.04
C VAL A 61 9.82 4.29 -7.29
N LEU A 62 10.99 4.94 -7.26
CA LEU A 62 11.95 4.90 -8.37
C LEU A 62 12.44 3.47 -8.66
N ILE A 63 12.76 2.70 -7.63
CA ILE A 63 13.12 1.27 -7.77
C ILE A 63 11.97 0.45 -8.36
N ARG A 64 10.72 0.72 -7.96
CA ARG A 64 9.55 0.04 -8.56
C ARG A 64 9.38 0.41 -10.02
N TYR A 65 9.67 1.66 -10.40
CA TYR A 65 9.59 2.12 -11.78
C TYR A 65 10.63 1.42 -12.68
N THR A 66 11.87 1.24 -12.20
CA THR A 66 12.88 0.46 -12.94
C THR A 66 12.46 -1.00 -13.09
N GLY A 67 11.91 -1.62 -12.04
CA GLY A 67 11.33 -2.97 -12.11
C GLY A 67 10.19 -3.09 -13.13
N LEU A 68 9.30 -2.10 -13.18
CA LEU A 68 8.22 -2.02 -14.18
C LEU A 68 8.75 -1.91 -15.60
N TRP A 69 9.79 -1.10 -15.81
CA TRP A 69 10.43 -0.94 -17.11
C TRP A 69 11.13 -2.23 -17.57
N MET A 70 11.83 -2.92 -16.66
CA MET A 70 12.45 -4.22 -16.94
C MET A 70 11.41 -5.29 -17.28
N TYR A 71 10.27 -5.30 -16.56
CA TYR A 71 9.14 -6.17 -16.87
C TYR A 71 8.65 -5.94 -18.30
N LYS A 72 8.39 -4.68 -18.68
CA LYS A 72 7.92 -4.32 -20.03
C LYS A 72 8.92 -4.66 -21.14
N LYS A 73 10.23 -4.54 -20.89
CA LYS A 73 11.27 -4.83 -21.89
C LYS A 73 11.61 -6.31 -22.04
N GLY A 74 11.52 -7.10 -20.97
CA GLY A 74 12.12 -8.44 -20.90
C GLY A 74 11.15 -9.56 -20.53
N PHE A 75 9.84 -9.33 -20.58
CA PHE A 75 8.87 -10.36 -20.24
C PHE A 75 9.00 -11.56 -21.19
N LYS A 76 9.34 -12.71 -20.62
CA LYS A 76 9.30 -14.03 -21.25
C LYS A 76 8.38 -14.90 -20.41
N GLU A 77 7.46 -15.63 -21.05
CA GLU A 77 6.43 -16.45 -20.37
C GLU A 77 7.02 -17.43 -19.33
N HIS A 78 8.24 -17.93 -19.56
CA HIS A 78 8.96 -18.82 -18.63
C HIS A 78 9.20 -18.21 -17.23
N ASN A 79 9.30 -16.89 -17.09
CA ASN A 79 9.64 -16.22 -15.83
C ASN A 79 8.40 -15.77 -15.02
N TYR A 80 7.21 -16.23 -15.38
CA TYR A 80 5.95 -15.79 -14.77
C TYR A 80 5.94 -15.90 -13.23
N LYS A 81 6.35 -17.06 -12.68
CA LYS A 81 6.38 -17.28 -11.21
C LYS A 81 7.31 -16.29 -10.49
N PHE A 82 8.46 -15.99 -11.09
CA PHE A 82 9.42 -15.04 -10.53
C PHE A 82 8.82 -13.64 -10.45
N TRP A 83 8.21 -13.16 -11.55
CA TRP A 83 7.59 -11.83 -11.60
C TRP A 83 6.39 -11.70 -10.64
N LYS A 84 5.59 -12.76 -10.51
CA LYS A 84 4.48 -12.79 -9.54
C LYS A 84 4.96 -12.62 -8.10
N THR A 85 5.99 -13.37 -7.70
CA THR A 85 6.58 -13.27 -6.35
C THR A 85 7.25 -11.92 -6.13
N LEU A 86 7.99 -11.42 -7.13
CA LEU A 86 8.64 -10.11 -7.06
C LEU A 86 7.62 -8.98 -6.91
N LEU A 87 6.51 -9.02 -7.66
CA LEU A 87 5.42 -8.05 -7.53
C LEU A 87 4.80 -8.12 -6.13
N LEU A 88 4.49 -9.31 -5.63
CA LEU A 88 3.92 -9.48 -4.28
C LEU A 88 4.83 -8.88 -3.20
N PHE A 89 6.14 -9.17 -3.27
CA PHE A 89 7.12 -8.64 -2.33
C PHE A 89 7.29 -7.12 -2.46
N SER A 90 7.23 -6.60 -3.69
CA SER A 90 7.25 -5.17 -3.94
C SER A 90 6.07 -4.44 -3.29
N PHE A 91 4.87 -5.04 -3.33
CA PHE A 91 3.69 -4.52 -2.63
C PHE A 91 3.80 -4.61 -1.12
N PHE A 92 4.36 -5.71 -0.60
CA PHE A 92 4.66 -5.84 0.83
C PHE A 92 5.54 -4.69 1.31
N ILE A 93 6.70 -4.47 0.69
CA ILE A 93 7.62 -3.39 1.05
C ILE A 93 6.94 -2.04 0.92
N SER A 94 6.22 -1.78 -0.18
CA SER A 94 5.56 -0.49 -0.41
C SER A 94 4.56 -0.14 0.69
N GLY A 95 3.72 -1.10 1.06
CA GLY A 95 2.75 -0.89 2.13
C GLY A 95 3.43 -0.77 3.49
N THR A 96 4.51 -1.51 3.77
CA THR A 96 5.26 -1.40 5.03
C THR A 96 5.96 -0.04 5.15
N LEU A 97 6.64 0.41 4.09
CA LEU A 97 7.31 1.71 4.07
C LEU A 97 6.32 2.84 4.30
N PHE A 98 5.16 2.80 3.63
CA PHE A 98 4.16 3.84 3.84
C PHE A 98 3.48 3.70 5.20
N GLY A 99 3.08 2.49 5.60
CA GLY A 99 2.44 2.19 6.88
C GLY A 99 3.32 2.48 8.10
N SER A 100 4.65 2.51 7.92
CA SER A 100 5.59 2.96 8.94
C SER A 100 5.37 4.41 9.38
N SER A 101 4.63 5.20 8.58
CA SER A 101 4.18 6.55 8.96
C SER A 101 3.47 6.57 10.33
N GLY A 102 2.75 5.50 10.69
CA GLY A 102 2.12 5.39 12.01
C GLY A 102 3.10 5.43 13.18
N PHE A 103 4.34 4.99 12.96
CA PHE A 103 5.38 4.99 14.00
C PHE A 103 6.28 6.23 13.95
N PHE A 104 6.52 6.80 12.76
CA PHE A 104 7.47 7.91 12.60
C PHE A 104 6.81 9.30 12.58
N LEU A 105 5.55 9.39 12.16
CA LEU A 105 4.89 10.64 11.81
C LEU A 105 3.66 10.94 12.67
N ILE A 106 3.46 10.20 13.76
CA ILE A 106 2.38 10.48 14.71
C ILE A 106 2.92 11.23 15.93
N SER A 107 2.27 12.33 16.27
CA SER A 107 2.46 13.04 17.55
C SER A 107 1.23 12.84 18.44
N PRO A 108 1.37 12.29 19.66
CA PRO A 108 0.27 12.17 20.62
C PRO A 108 -0.35 13.50 21.05
N GLN A 109 0.36 14.62 20.86
CA GLN A 109 -0.07 15.94 21.31
C GLN A 109 -1.18 16.55 20.43
N TYR A 110 -1.25 16.12 19.17
CA TYR A 110 -2.14 16.69 18.16
C TYR A 110 -2.97 15.59 17.48
N PRO A 111 -4.13 15.21 18.06
CA PRO A 111 -4.95 14.10 17.57
C PRO A 111 -5.47 14.32 16.14
N GLU A 112 -5.67 15.56 15.70
CA GLU A 112 -6.08 15.94 14.35
C GLU A 112 -5.10 15.45 13.28
N HIS A 113 -3.80 15.48 13.55
CA HIS A 113 -2.78 14.99 12.61
C HIS A 113 -2.75 13.46 12.54
N THR A 114 -3.05 12.79 13.67
CA THR A 114 -3.23 11.34 13.72
C THR A 114 -4.42 10.92 12.86
N VAL A 115 -5.54 11.65 12.98
CA VAL A 115 -6.74 11.42 12.16
C VAL A 115 -6.45 11.65 10.68
N PHE A 116 -5.82 12.77 10.32
CA PHE A 116 -5.41 13.08 8.96
C PHE A 116 -4.58 11.95 8.34
N LEU A 117 -3.50 11.53 9.02
CA LEU A 117 -2.62 10.47 8.53
C LEU A 117 -3.39 9.15 8.36
N TYR A 118 -4.26 8.82 9.32
CA TYR A 118 -5.05 7.61 9.27
C TYR A 118 -6.07 7.60 8.13
N PHE A 119 -6.67 8.75 7.82
CA PHE A 119 -7.51 8.93 6.63
C PHE A 119 -6.73 8.71 5.34
N VAL A 120 -5.49 9.21 5.24
CA VAL A 120 -4.65 8.96 4.06
C VAL A 120 -4.35 7.47 3.91
N CYS A 121 -3.97 6.77 5.00
CA CYS A 121 -3.73 5.33 4.99
C CYS A 121 -4.99 4.53 4.60
N GLY A 122 -6.15 4.89 5.16
CA GLY A 122 -7.44 4.30 4.80
C GLY A 122 -7.83 4.53 3.34
N GLY A 123 -7.59 5.75 2.83
CA GLY A 123 -7.80 6.11 1.43
C GLY A 123 -6.91 5.30 0.48
N MET A 124 -5.67 5.01 0.86
CA MET A 124 -4.81 4.15 0.05
C MET A 124 -5.24 2.69 0.06
N MET A 125 -5.73 2.16 1.19
CA MET A 125 -6.36 0.83 1.22
C MET A 125 -7.59 0.78 0.31
N ALA A 126 -8.42 1.83 0.33
CA ALA A 126 -9.59 1.95 -0.54
C ALA A 126 -9.19 2.04 -2.02
N GLY A 127 -8.16 2.81 -2.35
CA GLY A 127 -7.59 2.87 -3.71
C GLY A 127 -7.04 1.51 -4.17
N ALA A 128 -6.41 0.75 -3.27
CA ALA A 128 -5.92 -0.59 -3.54
C ALA A 128 -7.04 -1.60 -3.84
N LEU A 129 -8.22 -1.45 -3.22
CA LEU A 129 -9.40 -2.24 -3.59
C LEU A 129 -9.74 -2.03 -5.07
N GLY A 130 -9.84 -0.77 -5.52
CA GLY A 130 -10.11 -0.45 -6.92
C GLY A 130 -9.02 -0.97 -7.86
N ALA A 131 -7.75 -0.76 -7.51
CA ALA A 131 -6.62 -1.07 -8.39
C ALA A 131 -6.25 -2.56 -8.47
N TYR A 132 -6.44 -3.32 -7.39
CA TYR A 132 -5.86 -4.68 -7.23
C TYR A 132 -6.88 -5.77 -6.87
N HIS A 133 -8.19 -5.51 -6.93
CA HIS A 133 -9.23 -6.52 -6.67
C HIS A 133 -9.04 -7.83 -7.46
N ASN A 134 -8.47 -7.74 -8.66
CA ASN A 134 -8.23 -8.89 -9.53
C ASN A 134 -7.12 -9.85 -9.04
N HIS A 135 -6.34 -9.47 -8.02
CA HIS A 135 -5.27 -10.28 -7.46
C HIS A 135 -5.21 -10.17 -5.92
N LEU A 136 -6.10 -10.93 -5.27
CA LEU A 136 -6.31 -10.91 -3.82
C LEU A 136 -5.03 -10.98 -2.96
N PRO A 137 -4.02 -11.82 -3.25
CA PRO A 137 -2.80 -11.83 -2.44
C PRO A 137 -2.08 -10.48 -2.38
N VAL A 138 -2.05 -9.75 -3.50
CA VAL A 138 -1.40 -8.42 -3.59
C VAL A 138 -2.21 -7.40 -2.80
N PHE A 139 -3.53 -7.42 -2.98
CA PHE A 139 -4.43 -6.55 -2.22
C PHE A 139 -4.27 -6.76 -0.71
N TYR A 140 -4.31 -8.00 -0.21
CA TYR A 140 -4.24 -8.28 1.22
C TYR A 140 -2.89 -7.89 1.79
N VAL A 141 -1.79 -8.28 1.13
CA VAL A 141 -0.44 -7.95 1.59
C VAL A 141 -0.26 -6.45 1.70
N TYR A 142 -0.66 -5.68 0.68
CA TYR A 142 -0.56 -4.24 0.71
C TYR A 142 -1.49 -3.61 1.75
N SER A 143 -2.76 -4.04 1.82
CA SER A 143 -3.75 -3.48 2.74
C SER A 143 -3.38 -3.71 4.21
N ILE A 144 -2.87 -4.90 4.53
CA ILE A 144 -2.39 -5.24 5.87
C ILE A 144 -1.23 -4.32 6.25
N THR A 145 -0.23 -4.18 5.39
CA THR A 145 0.96 -3.41 5.75
C THR A 145 0.73 -1.90 5.72
N VAL A 146 -0.15 -1.41 4.85
CA VAL A 146 -0.39 0.03 4.71
C VAL A 146 -1.40 0.58 5.72
N PHE A 147 -2.36 -0.24 6.15
CA PHE A 147 -3.46 0.20 7.01
C PHE A 147 -3.40 -0.40 8.42
N LEU A 148 -3.22 -1.72 8.56
CA LEU A 148 -3.18 -2.32 9.90
C LEU A 148 -1.90 -1.97 10.66
N LEU A 149 -0.78 -1.74 9.97
CA LEU A 149 0.46 -1.32 10.61
C LEU A 149 0.29 0.03 11.37
N PRO A 150 -0.23 1.11 10.74
CA PRO A 150 -0.54 2.33 11.49
C PRO A 150 -1.69 2.17 12.50
N THR A 151 -2.66 1.27 12.27
CA THR A 151 -3.69 0.93 13.28
C THR A 151 -3.08 0.43 14.59
N VAL A 152 -2.05 -0.41 14.50
CA VAL A 152 -1.30 -0.91 15.67
C VAL A 152 -0.53 0.24 16.32
N ALA A 153 0.13 1.10 15.54
CA ALA A 153 0.85 2.24 16.08
C ALA A 153 -0.07 3.20 16.87
N ILE A 154 -1.24 3.51 16.32
CA ILE A 154 -2.26 4.37 16.94
C ILE A 154 -2.79 3.75 18.24
N TYR A 155 -3.00 2.43 18.27
CA TYR A 155 -3.47 1.74 19.47
C TYR A 155 -2.50 1.91 20.66
N ASN A 156 -1.19 1.91 20.38
CA ASN A 156 -0.14 2.07 21.39
C ASN A 156 -0.03 3.50 21.96
N ILE A 157 -0.81 4.47 21.48
CA ILE A 157 -0.85 5.83 22.05
C ILE A 157 -1.69 5.85 23.35
N HIS A 158 -2.49 4.81 23.60
CA HIS A 158 -3.25 4.58 24.84
C HIS A 158 -4.24 5.70 25.24
N THR A 159 -4.83 6.40 24.26
CA THR A 159 -5.95 7.31 24.51
C THR A 159 -7.29 6.63 24.20
N SER A 160 -8.38 7.15 24.76
CA SER A 160 -9.74 6.66 24.46
C SER A 160 -10.06 6.80 22.98
N THR A 161 -9.74 7.95 22.38
CA THR A 161 -9.95 8.24 20.96
C THR A 161 -9.12 7.33 20.06
N THR A 162 -7.82 7.18 20.33
CA THR A 162 -6.94 6.34 19.50
C THR A 162 -7.32 4.87 19.57
N SER A 163 -7.75 4.39 20.75
CA SER A 163 -8.27 3.03 20.90
C SER A 163 -9.55 2.80 20.08
N ALA A 164 -10.47 3.76 20.08
CA ALA A 164 -11.69 3.72 19.26
C ALA A 164 -11.37 3.76 17.75
N MET A 165 -10.41 4.60 17.32
CA MET A 165 -9.93 4.65 15.94
C MET A 165 -9.33 3.31 15.49
N SER A 166 -8.56 2.65 16.36
CA SER A 166 -7.98 1.35 16.06
C SER A 166 -9.05 0.27 15.94
N ALA A 167 -10.04 0.25 16.84
CA ALA A 167 -11.17 -0.67 16.76
C ALA A 167 -11.98 -0.47 15.47
N MET A 168 -12.29 0.78 15.12
CA MET A 168 -12.98 1.10 13.86
C MET A 168 -12.15 0.74 12.63
N GLY A 169 -10.83 0.90 12.69
CA GLY A 169 -9.93 0.43 11.64
C GLY A 169 -10.02 -1.07 11.39
N ILE A 170 -10.01 -1.87 12.45
CA ILE A 170 -10.15 -3.32 12.34
C ILE A 170 -11.50 -3.67 11.69
N VAL A 171 -12.60 -3.04 12.13
CA VAL A 171 -13.93 -3.23 11.54
C VAL A 171 -13.91 -2.86 10.05
N PHE A 172 -13.31 -1.73 9.69
CA PHE A 172 -13.20 -1.26 8.31
C PHE A 172 -12.40 -2.24 7.44
N PHE A 173 -11.30 -2.79 7.94
CA PHE A 173 -10.52 -3.81 7.24
C PHE A 173 -11.36 -5.08 6.97
N PHE A 174 -12.13 -5.56 7.95
CA PHE A 174 -13.03 -6.70 7.77
C PHE A 174 -14.18 -6.40 6.81
N PHE A 175 -14.71 -5.17 6.82
CA PHE A 175 -15.71 -4.74 5.85
C PHE A 175 -15.19 -4.80 4.42
N PHE A 176 -13.98 -4.29 4.17
CA PHE A 176 -13.33 -4.37 2.85
C PHE A 176 -13.08 -5.82 2.43
N ARG A 177 -12.63 -6.67 3.36
CA ARG A 177 -12.48 -8.12 3.13
C ARG A 177 -13.81 -8.77 2.74
N PHE A 178 -14.94 -8.35 3.31
CA PHE A 178 -16.26 -8.86 2.98
C PHE A 178 -16.72 -8.40 1.59
N MET A 179 -16.52 -7.12 1.24
CA MET A 179 -16.88 -6.58 -0.08
C MET A 179 -16.17 -7.30 -1.23
N GLN A 180 -14.94 -7.76 -1.02
CA GLN A 180 -14.18 -8.50 -2.04
C GLN A 180 -14.60 -9.95 -2.28
N LYS A 181 -15.44 -10.53 -1.41
CA LYS A 181 -15.92 -11.92 -1.58
C LYS A 181 -17.11 -12.05 -2.53
N LYS A 182 -17.70 -10.93 -2.97
CA LYS A 182 -18.76 -10.89 -3.97
C LYS A 182 -18.16 -10.67 -5.36
#